data_AF-A0A841NB54-F1
#
_entry.id   AF-A0A841NB54-F1
#
_cell.length_a   1.000
_cell.length_b   1.000
_cell.length_c   1.000
_cell.angle_alpha   90.00
_cell.angle_beta   90.00
_cell.angle_gamma   90.00
#
_symmetry.space_group_name_H-M   'P 1'
#
loop_
_entity.id
_entity.type
_entity.pdbx_description
1 polymer ?
#
loop_
_entity_poly.entity_id
_entity_poly.type
_entity_poly.pdbx_seq_one_letter_code
_entity_poly.pdbx_strand_id
1 'polypeptide(L)'
;MEIQKTIHNVNYNFYISFDVKDHQYVIGNIEVNKNVENFRRLENSSEILKSILHKALHENFQARFYIKTSNIDTGEQFIGLFQKIISSGENSIEIPVKLETSNTVINVKLQLLEDFIECTKLEKSPFNHVQNFYTNSSESLAFFEKIVIKADITEDQRLPIVTNYLEDSYKTIEKAINKFLENYDSYNSYQIIETLTCNKFEQQVKFIVMPREAE
;
A
#
# COMPACT_ATOMS: atom_id res chain seq x y z
N MET A 1 16.43 -16.68 14.41
CA MET A 1 15.24 -17.15 15.14
C MET A 1 14.78 -18.47 14.57
N GLU A 2 14.10 -19.29 15.37
CA GLU A 2 13.58 -20.59 14.92
C GLU A 2 12.06 -20.60 14.99
N ILE A 3 11.42 -21.11 13.93
CA ILE A 3 9.98 -21.28 13.85
C ILE A 3 9.68 -22.73 13.52
N GLN A 4 8.82 -23.34 14.34
CA GLN A 4 8.31 -24.68 14.08
C GLN A 4 6.92 -24.60 13.45
N LYS A 5 6.69 -25.39 12.39
CA LYS A 5 5.39 -25.46 11.73
C LYS A 5 5.11 -26.86 11.23
N THR A 6 3.88 -27.34 11.46
CA THR A 6 3.41 -28.60 10.91
C THR A 6 2.72 -28.33 9.57
N ILE A 7 3.18 -28.96 8.50
CA ILE A 7 2.58 -28.85 7.15
C ILE A 7 2.39 -30.27 6.63
N HIS A 8 1.18 -30.61 6.19
CA HIS A 8 0.80 -31.98 5.76
C HIS A 8 1.26 -33.08 6.75
N ASN A 9 1.03 -32.86 8.05
CA ASN A 9 1.43 -33.77 9.16
C ASN A 9 2.94 -34.00 9.32
N VAL A 10 3.79 -33.21 8.66
CA VAL A 10 5.24 -33.23 8.85
C VAL A 10 5.68 -31.97 9.60
N ASN A 11 6.49 -32.13 10.64
CA ASN A 11 7.01 -31.02 11.44
C ASN A 11 8.29 -30.45 10.81
N TYR A 12 8.23 -29.21 10.36
CA TYR A 12 9.37 -28.48 9.81
C TYR A 12 9.92 -27.49 10.84
N ASN A 13 11.23 -27.27 10.78
CA ASN A 13 11.90 -26.19 11.52
C ASN A 13 12.52 -25.22 10.53
N PHE A 14 12.22 -23.94 10.70
CA PHE A 14 12.71 -22.86 9.87
C PHE A 14 13.67 -22.01 10.69
N TYR A 15 14.88 -21.83 10.20
CA TYR A 15 15.82 -20.86 10.73
C TYR A 15 15.73 -19.57 9.93
N ILE A 16 15.57 -18.45 10.62
CA ILE A 16 15.47 -17.12 10.01
C ILE A 16 16.55 -16.22 10.58
N SER A 17 17.28 -15.51 9.73
CA SER A 17 18.23 -14.49 10.14
C SER A 17 17.99 -13.17 9.41
N PHE A 18 18.33 -12.08 10.09
CA PHE A 18 18.24 -10.73 9.56
C PHE A 18 19.61 -10.07 9.68
N ASP A 19 20.09 -9.48 8.59
CA ASP A 19 21.29 -8.63 8.57
C ASP A 19 20.87 -7.22 8.19
N VAL A 20 20.93 -6.31 9.15
CA VAL A 20 20.55 -4.90 8.97
C VAL A 20 21.77 -4.16 8.44
N LYS A 21 21.80 -3.90 7.14
CA LYS A 21 22.92 -3.19 6.50
C LYS A 21 22.94 -1.69 6.85
N ASP A 22 21.76 -1.07 7.08
CA ASP A 22 21.58 0.35 7.42
C ASP A 22 20.23 0.61 8.15
N HIS A 23 19.92 1.86 8.50
CA HIS A 23 18.58 2.25 9.01
C HIS A 23 17.45 1.89 8.05
N GLN A 24 17.73 1.81 6.74
CA GLN A 24 16.75 1.64 5.67
C GLN A 24 16.69 0.23 5.05
N TYR A 25 17.68 -0.64 5.23
CA TYR A 25 17.74 -1.94 4.54
C TYR A 25 17.98 -3.11 5.49
N VAL A 26 17.30 -4.22 5.25
CA VAL A 26 17.39 -5.49 5.97
C VAL A 26 17.54 -6.63 4.96
N ILE A 27 18.55 -7.47 5.11
CA ILE A 27 18.65 -8.74 4.38
C ILE A 27 18.01 -9.80 5.25
N GLY A 28 17.00 -10.49 4.73
CA GLY A 28 16.34 -11.61 5.41
C GLY A 28 16.70 -12.92 4.75
N ASN A 29 17.04 -13.91 5.54
CA ASN A 29 17.30 -15.28 5.11
C ASN A 29 16.38 -16.23 5.87
N ILE A 30 15.82 -17.21 5.17
CA ILE A 30 15.10 -18.32 5.75
C ILE A 30 15.60 -19.64 5.16
N GLU A 31 15.82 -20.62 6.03
CA GLU A 31 16.29 -21.96 5.68
C GLU A 31 15.47 -23.02 6.43
N VAL A 32 15.19 -24.14 5.78
CA VAL A 32 14.59 -25.30 6.42
C VAL A 32 15.68 -26.21 6.97
N ASN A 33 15.69 -26.42 8.29
CA ASN A 33 16.76 -27.19 8.95
C ASN A 33 16.30 -28.58 9.41
N LYS A 34 15.01 -28.92 9.22
CA LYS A 34 14.42 -30.23 9.57
C LYS A 34 13.43 -30.68 8.51
N ASN A 35 13.49 -31.96 8.13
CA ASN A 35 12.64 -32.57 7.10
C ASN A 35 12.78 -31.93 5.71
N VAL A 36 14.00 -31.49 5.39
CA VAL A 36 14.37 -30.73 4.20
C VAL A 36 13.94 -31.41 2.90
N GLU A 37 14.22 -32.71 2.75
CA GLU A 37 13.84 -33.49 1.56
C GLU A 37 12.33 -33.60 1.36
N ASN A 38 11.54 -33.59 2.45
CA ASN A 38 10.09 -33.57 2.36
C ASN A 38 9.58 -32.18 1.97
N PHE A 39 10.25 -31.13 2.45
CA PHE A 39 9.91 -29.75 2.13
C PHE A 39 10.16 -29.42 0.65
N ARG A 40 11.29 -29.86 0.10
CA ARG A 40 11.63 -29.69 -1.34
C ARG A 40 10.59 -30.28 -2.29
N ARG A 41 9.87 -31.31 -1.84
CA ARG A 41 8.82 -32.00 -2.62
C ARG A 41 7.47 -31.28 -2.58
N LEU A 42 7.32 -30.24 -1.77
CA LEU A 42 6.10 -29.42 -1.75
C LEU A 42 6.03 -28.56 -3.02
N GLU A 43 4.87 -28.53 -3.67
CA GLU A 43 4.63 -27.76 -4.90
C GLU A 43 4.82 -26.25 -4.69
N ASN A 44 4.65 -25.76 -3.47
CA ASN A 44 4.70 -24.33 -3.10
C ASN A 44 5.76 -24.00 -2.02
N SER A 45 6.84 -24.79 -1.95
CA SER A 45 7.94 -24.60 -0.98
C SER A 45 8.47 -23.16 -0.93
N SER A 46 8.69 -22.53 -2.10
CA SER A 46 9.15 -21.14 -2.21
C SER A 46 8.15 -20.12 -1.64
N GLU A 47 6.85 -20.33 -1.84
CA GLU A 47 5.81 -19.44 -1.30
C GLU A 47 5.70 -19.56 0.22
N ILE A 48 5.83 -20.79 0.75
CA ILE A 48 5.85 -21.05 2.18
C ILE A 48 7.01 -20.31 2.85
N LEU A 49 8.21 -20.38 2.27
CA LEU A 49 9.39 -19.67 2.79
C LEU A 49 9.19 -18.15 2.80
N LYS A 50 8.69 -17.58 1.70
CA LYS A 50 8.38 -16.14 1.61
C LYS A 50 7.36 -15.71 2.65
N SER A 51 6.27 -16.47 2.80
CA SER A 51 5.21 -16.18 3.77
C SER A 51 5.74 -16.15 5.21
N ILE A 52 6.55 -17.14 5.58
CA ILE A 52 7.12 -17.22 6.93
C ILE A 52 8.12 -16.08 7.17
N LEU A 53 8.99 -15.79 6.19
CA LEU A 53 9.97 -14.71 6.30
C LEU A 53 9.30 -13.33 6.39
N HIS A 54 8.23 -13.07 5.62
CA HIS A 54 7.48 -11.82 5.68
C HIS A 54 6.81 -11.62 7.04
N LYS A 55 6.19 -12.68 7.57
CA LYS A 55 5.60 -12.63 8.91
C LYS A 55 6.65 -12.29 9.97
N ALA A 56 7.81 -12.95 9.91
CA ALA A 56 8.91 -12.67 10.82
C ALA A 56 9.44 -11.23 10.68
N LEU A 57 9.57 -10.70 9.46
CA LEU A 57 9.96 -9.30 9.23
C LEU A 57 8.97 -8.31 9.86
N HIS A 58 7.68 -8.53 9.68
CA HIS A 58 6.63 -7.70 10.26
C HIS A 58 6.68 -7.72 11.80
N GLU A 59 6.82 -8.90 12.40
CA GLU A 59 6.89 -9.06 13.85
C GLU A 59 8.14 -8.37 14.47
N ASN A 60 9.29 -8.42 13.79
CA ASN A 60 10.54 -7.87 14.34
C ASN A 60 10.72 -6.38 14.11
N PHE A 61 10.19 -5.84 13.01
CA PHE A 61 10.48 -4.46 12.60
C PHE A 61 9.25 -3.56 12.52
N GLN A 62 8.04 -4.09 12.77
CA GLN A 62 6.76 -3.34 12.79
C GLN A 62 6.54 -2.44 11.56
N ALA A 63 7.12 -2.81 10.42
CA ALA A 63 7.07 -2.05 9.19
C ALA A 63 6.75 -2.97 8.00
N ARG A 64 6.10 -2.39 6.98
CA ARG A 64 5.61 -3.09 5.78
C ARG A 64 6.68 -2.91 4.68
N PHE A 65 7.13 -3.99 4.03
CA PHE A 65 8.32 -3.98 3.17
C PHE A 65 8.10 -4.75 1.86
N TYR A 66 8.62 -4.30 0.71
CA TYR A 66 9.07 -5.14 -0.44
C TYR A 66 10.05 -4.40 -1.40
N ILE A 67 11.12 -5.08 -1.88
CA ILE A 67 11.59 -5.29 -3.28
C ILE A 67 12.92 -6.09 -3.31
N LYS A 68 13.04 -7.00 -4.30
CA LYS A 68 13.94 -8.17 -4.41
C LYS A 68 15.16 -7.93 -5.32
N THR A 69 16.38 -8.33 -4.93
CA THR A 69 17.58 -8.30 -5.82
C THR A 69 18.63 -9.42 -5.62
N SER A 70 18.25 -10.64 -5.21
CA SER A 70 19.05 -11.85 -5.51
C SER A 70 18.26 -13.14 -5.20
N ASN A 71 18.48 -14.19 -6.01
CA ASN A 71 17.89 -15.52 -5.83
C ASN A 71 19.00 -16.51 -5.44
N ILE A 72 19.04 -16.91 -4.17
CA ILE A 72 19.34 -18.31 -3.83
C ILE A 72 17.99 -18.88 -3.42
N ASP A 73 17.26 -19.43 -4.39
CA ASP A 73 16.06 -20.22 -4.16
C ASP A 73 16.40 -21.65 -4.58
N THR A 74 16.76 -22.46 -3.59
CA THR A 74 17.15 -23.87 -3.78
C THR A 74 16.00 -24.82 -3.43
N GLY A 75 14.79 -24.31 -3.20
CA GLY A 75 13.65 -25.06 -2.68
C GLY A 75 13.68 -25.31 -1.16
N GLU A 76 14.81 -25.06 -0.49
CA GLU A 76 14.98 -25.19 0.97
C GLU A 76 15.49 -23.92 1.64
N GLN A 77 16.03 -22.98 0.87
CA GLN A 77 16.58 -21.72 1.32
C GLN A 77 16.02 -20.60 0.47
N PHE A 78 15.74 -19.47 1.11
CA PHE A 78 15.35 -18.23 0.46
C PHE A 78 16.07 -17.04 1.11
N ILE A 79 16.75 -16.24 0.29
CA ILE A 79 17.43 -15.00 0.72
C ILE A 79 16.79 -13.83 -0.03
N GLY A 80 16.50 -12.74 0.68
CA GLY A 80 15.96 -11.51 0.10
C GLY A 80 16.56 -10.26 0.73
N LEU A 81 16.64 -9.18 -0.06
CA LEU A 81 16.84 -7.81 0.43
C LEU A 81 15.47 -7.17 0.67
N PHE A 82 15.33 -6.42 1.76
CA PHE A 82 14.10 -5.75 2.18
C PHE A 82 14.41 -4.30 2.53
N GLN A 83 13.64 -3.36 2.01
CA GLN A 83 13.74 -1.93 2.36
C GLN A 83 12.67 -1.56 3.37
N LYS A 84 13.04 -0.77 4.38
CA LYS A 84 12.13 -0.26 5.40
C LYS A 84 11.28 0.90 4.88
N ILE A 85 9.96 0.69 4.81
CA ILE A 85 8.99 1.77 4.60
C ILE A 85 8.49 2.17 6.00
N ILE A 86 8.80 3.40 6.40
CA ILE A 86 8.35 3.95 7.68
C ILE A 86 6.85 4.21 7.56
N SER A 87 6.06 3.57 8.43
CA SER A 87 4.70 4.00 8.72
C SER A 87 4.80 5.25 9.61
N SER A 88 4.68 6.44 9.03
CA SER A 88 4.66 7.68 9.81
C SER A 88 3.28 7.88 10.44
N GLY A 89 3.29 8.07 11.76
CA GLY A 89 2.12 8.08 12.64
C GLY A 89 1.26 9.34 12.64
N GLU A 90 1.51 10.34 11.79
CA GLU A 90 0.62 11.50 11.60
C GLU A 90 0.70 11.98 10.15
N ASN A 91 -0.11 11.38 9.26
CA ASN A 91 0.03 11.57 7.81
C ASN A 91 -1.02 12.50 7.22
N SER A 92 -1.21 13.71 7.77
CA SER A 92 -2.02 14.73 7.11
C SER A 92 -1.15 15.82 6.47
N ILE A 93 -1.30 16.05 5.17
CA ILE A 93 -0.60 17.07 4.40
C ILE A 93 -1.60 17.96 3.66
N GLU A 94 -1.30 19.24 3.47
CA GLU A 94 -2.10 20.14 2.65
C GLU A 94 -1.44 20.36 1.30
N ILE A 95 -2.17 20.10 0.21
CA ILE A 95 -1.70 20.29 -1.15
C ILE A 95 -2.42 21.49 -1.77
N PRO A 96 -1.71 22.57 -2.13
CA PRO A 96 -2.31 23.70 -2.82
C PRO A 96 -2.58 23.34 -4.28
N VAL A 97 -3.83 23.53 -4.69
CA VAL A 97 -4.37 23.37 -6.04
C VAL A 97 -5.01 24.67 -6.50
N LYS A 98 -4.64 25.11 -7.70
CA LYS A 98 -5.24 26.27 -8.33
C LYS A 98 -6.53 25.86 -9.04
N LEU A 99 -7.62 26.59 -8.79
CA LEU A 99 -8.89 26.41 -9.46
C LEU A 99 -8.77 26.69 -10.97
N GLU A 100 -9.64 26.09 -11.79
CA GLU A 100 -9.49 26.15 -13.26
C GLU A 100 -9.90 27.50 -13.84
N THR A 101 -10.99 28.06 -13.33
CA THR A 101 -11.61 29.27 -13.88
C THR A 101 -11.36 30.50 -13.03
N SER A 102 -10.85 30.32 -11.81
CA SER A 102 -10.44 31.41 -10.93
C SER A 102 -8.95 31.35 -10.63
N ASN A 103 -8.31 32.51 -10.43
CA ASN A 103 -6.91 32.57 -10.00
C ASN A 103 -6.73 32.23 -8.50
N THR A 104 -7.74 31.59 -7.91
CA THR A 104 -7.81 31.22 -6.49
C THR A 104 -7.08 29.91 -6.25
N VAL A 105 -6.33 29.84 -5.16
CA VAL A 105 -5.68 28.62 -4.68
C VAL A 105 -6.48 28.09 -3.51
N ILE A 106 -6.75 26.79 -3.53
CA ILE A 106 -7.32 26.05 -2.41
C ILE A 106 -6.37 24.93 -1.98
N ASN A 107 -6.36 24.62 -0.70
CA ASN A 107 -5.60 23.57 -0.06
C ASN A 107 -6.52 22.36 0.12
N VAL A 108 -6.10 21.24 -0.44
CA VAL A 108 -6.75 19.96 -0.21
C VAL A 108 -5.96 19.24 0.88
N LYS A 109 -6.61 18.93 2.00
CA LYS A 109 -6.01 18.14 3.07
C LYS A 109 -6.05 16.66 2.66
N LEU A 110 -4.89 16.07 2.50
CA LEU A 110 -4.71 14.66 2.20
C LEU A 110 -4.28 13.93 3.46
N GLN A 111 -4.82 12.72 3.65
CA GLN A 111 -4.47 11.82 4.73
C GLN A 111 -4.24 10.41 4.21
N LEU A 112 -3.12 9.81 4.61
CA LEU A 112 -2.80 8.42 4.28
C LEU A 112 -3.38 7.49 5.36
N LEU A 113 -4.13 6.48 4.92
CA LEU A 113 -4.91 5.55 5.75
C LEU A 113 -4.61 4.10 5.36
N GLU A 114 -4.77 3.18 6.32
CA GLU A 114 -4.62 1.74 6.07
C GLU A 114 -5.83 1.13 5.36
N ASP A 115 -7.03 1.67 5.60
CA ASP A 115 -8.26 1.29 4.92
C ASP A 115 -9.25 2.45 4.88
N PHE A 116 -10.37 2.27 4.19
CA PHE A 116 -11.44 3.26 4.18
C PHE A 116 -11.96 3.51 5.60
N ILE A 117 -12.19 4.78 5.91
CA ILE A 117 -12.86 5.20 7.14
C ILE A 117 -14.23 5.77 6.82
N GLU A 118 -15.08 5.90 7.84
CA GLU A 118 -16.38 6.53 7.69
C GLU A 118 -16.22 7.99 7.23
N CYS A 119 -17.08 8.39 6.29
CA CYS A 119 -17.09 9.74 5.72
C CYS A 119 -17.53 10.77 6.77
N THR A 120 -16.92 11.95 6.74
CA THR A 120 -17.23 13.03 7.70
C THR A 120 -18.67 13.56 7.53
N LYS A 121 -19.17 13.60 6.28
CA LYS A 121 -20.58 13.80 5.93
C LYS A 121 -20.92 13.00 4.67
N LEU A 122 -21.92 12.13 4.74
CA LEU A 122 -22.48 11.41 3.59
C LEU A 122 -23.55 12.29 2.93
N GLU A 123 -23.32 12.74 1.69
CA GLU A 123 -24.35 13.46 0.90
C GLU A 123 -25.14 12.56 -0.07
N LYS A 124 -24.93 11.23 -0.06
CA LYS A 124 -25.68 10.30 -0.91
C LYS A 124 -26.39 9.19 -0.13
N SER A 125 -27.58 8.84 -0.63
CA SER A 125 -28.46 7.78 -0.17
C SER A 125 -27.72 6.44 0.02
N PRO A 126 -28.00 5.66 1.09
CA PRO A 126 -27.35 4.37 1.38
C PRO A 126 -27.57 3.29 0.31
N PHE A 127 -28.38 3.56 -0.72
CA PHE A 127 -28.73 2.62 -1.77
C PHE A 127 -27.91 2.79 -3.08
N ASN A 128 -27.03 3.79 -3.18
CA ASN A 128 -26.20 4.04 -4.38
C ASN A 128 -24.70 4.11 -4.05
N HIS A 129 -24.18 3.12 -3.32
CA HIS A 129 -22.74 2.87 -3.28
C HIS A 129 -22.32 2.28 -4.63
N VAL A 130 -22.09 3.15 -5.62
CA VAL A 130 -21.36 2.72 -6.81
C VAL A 130 -19.90 2.62 -6.42
N GLN A 131 -19.52 1.51 -5.79
CA GLN A 131 -18.14 1.07 -5.77
C GLN A 131 -17.78 0.74 -7.22
N ASN A 132 -17.11 1.67 -7.90
CA ASN A 132 -16.52 1.39 -9.19
C ASN A 132 -15.31 0.50 -8.94
N PHE A 133 -15.54 -0.81 -8.98
CA PHE A 133 -14.48 -1.80 -8.97
C PHE A 133 -13.82 -1.79 -10.35
N TYR A 134 -12.64 -1.18 -10.43
CA TYR A 134 -11.81 -1.35 -11.60
C TYR A 134 -11.05 -2.68 -11.45
N THR A 135 -11.55 -3.67 -12.20
CA THR A 135 -10.88 -4.90 -12.66
C THR A 135 -10.89 -6.16 -11.77
N ASN A 136 -11.14 -7.28 -12.46
CA ASN A 136 -10.84 -8.65 -12.04
C ASN A 136 -9.36 -8.75 -11.65
N SER A 137 -9.06 -8.85 -10.35
CA SER A 137 -7.68 -8.98 -9.90
C SER A 137 -7.14 -10.38 -10.22
N SER A 138 -6.04 -10.47 -10.96
CA SER A 138 -5.19 -11.66 -10.92
C SER A 138 -4.69 -11.86 -9.48
N GLU A 139 -4.57 -13.11 -9.03
CA GLU A 139 -4.10 -13.46 -7.67
C GLU A 139 -2.76 -12.78 -7.31
N SER A 140 -1.97 -12.40 -8.31
CA SER A 140 -0.72 -11.65 -8.15
C SER A 140 -0.90 -10.24 -7.54
N LEU A 141 -2.07 -9.63 -7.65
CA LEU A 141 -2.33 -8.29 -7.10
C LEU A 141 -2.56 -8.29 -5.58
N ALA A 142 -2.83 -9.46 -4.98
CA ALA A 142 -3.04 -9.59 -3.54
C ALA A 142 -1.75 -9.38 -2.72
N PHE A 143 -0.58 -9.50 -3.37
CA PHE A 143 0.72 -9.39 -2.72
C PHE A 143 1.26 -7.96 -2.65
N PHE A 144 0.68 -7.03 -3.41
CA PHE A 144 1.11 -5.62 -3.41
C PHE A 144 0.45 -4.84 -2.27
N GLU A 145 1.18 -3.84 -1.77
CA GLU A 145 0.67 -2.96 -0.73
C GLU A 145 -0.53 -2.17 -1.24
N LYS A 146 -1.51 -1.98 -0.35
CA LYS A 146 -2.68 -1.15 -0.60
C LYS A 146 -2.66 0.01 0.38
N ILE A 147 -2.81 1.21 -0.14
CA ILE A 147 -2.95 2.43 0.67
C ILE A 147 -4.27 3.11 0.33
N VAL A 148 -4.85 3.81 1.29
CA VAL A 148 -6.00 4.69 1.05
C VAL A 148 -5.55 6.13 1.26
N ILE A 149 -5.84 6.99 0.28
CA ILE A 149 -5.65 8.44 0.40
C ILE A 149 -7.02 9.06 0.58
N LYS A 150 -7.28 9.61 1.77
CA LYS A 150 -8.42 10.48 2.04
C LYS A 150 -8.07 11.91 1.65
N ALA A 151 -8.94 12.57 0.90
CA ALA A 151 -8.81 13.96 0.51
C ALA A 151 -10.05 14.73 0.96
N ASP A 152 -9.84 15.88 1.60
CA ASP A 152 -10.90 16.78 2.07
C ASP A 152 -10.53 18.24 1.78
N ILE A 153 -11.51 18.99 1.25
CA ILE A 153 -11.40 20.44 1.11
C ILE A 153 -12.00 21.06 2.37
N THR A 154 -11.18 21.82 3.10
CA THR A 154 -11.59 22.45 4.36
C THR A 154 -12.76 23.41 4.16
N GLU A 155 -13.62 23.53 5.17
CA GLU A 155 -14.91 24.23 5.05
C GLU A 155 -14.77 25.70 4.62
N ASP A 156 -13.74 26.39 5.11
CA ASP A 156 -13.36 27.75 4.78
C ASP A 156 -12.99 27.97 3.31
N GLN A 157 -12.62 26.90 2.58
CA GLN A 157 -12.17 26.97 1.20
C GLN A 157 -13.16 26.38 0.19
N ARG A 158 -14.35 25.97 0.65
CA ARG A 158 -15.41 25.42 -0.21
C ARG A 158 -16.17 26.52 -0.97
N LEU A 159 -16.25 27.72 -0.41
CA LEU A 159 -17.08 28.80 -0.95
C LEU A 159 -16.80 29.11 -2.44
N PRO A 160 -15.53 29.30 -2.87
CA PRO A 160 -15.23 29.61 -4.27
C PRO A 160 -15.74 28.55 -5.26
N ILE A 161 -15.74 27.27 -4.85
CA ILE A 161 -16.23 26.15 -5.66
C ILE A 161 -17.75 26.15 -5.71
N VAL A 162 -18.43 26.30 -4.57
CA VAL A 162 -19.91 26.31 -4.51
C VAL A 162 -20.49 27.46 -5.34
N THR A 163 -19.83 28.62 -5.32
CA THR A 163 -20.30 29.82 -6.01
C THR A 163 -20.07 29.81 -7.51
N ASN A 164 -19.29 28.87 -8.05
CA ASN A 164 -18.95 28.82 -9.46
C ASN A 164 -19.26 27.42 -10.04
N TYR A 165 -20.30 27.34 -10.86
CA TYR A 165 -20.76 26.09 -11.48
C TYR A 165 -19.75 25.47 -12.47
N LEU A 166 -18.73 26.23 -12.89
CA LEU A 166 -17.66 25.74 -13.75
C LEU A 166 -16.55 25.02 -12.96
N GLU A 167 -16.49 25.21 -11.64
CA GLU A 167 -15.50 24.54 -10.80
C GLU A 167 -15.99 23.14 -10.39
N ASP A 168 -15.11 22.16 -10.55
CA ASP A 168 -15.36 20.77 -10.20
C ASP A 168 -14.46 20.36 -9.02
N SER A 169 -15.11 20.10 -7.89
CA SER A 169 -14.42 19.71 -6.67
C SER A 169 -13.78 18.32 -6.77
N TYR A 170 -14.35 17.39 -7.54
CA TYR A 170 -13.76 16.06 -7.73
C TYR A 170 -12.46 16.15 -8.53
N LYS A 171 -12.45 16.93 -9.62
CA LYS A 171 -11.21 17.20 -10.38
C LYS A 171 -10.16 17.90 -9.54
N THR A 172 -10.59 18.82 -8.67
CA THR A 172 -9.66 19.52 -7.78
C THR A 172 -9.00 18.54 -6.79
N ILE A 173 -9.77 17.62 -6.22
CA ILE A 173 -9.27 16.55 -5.36
C ILE A 173 -8.33 15.62 -6.13
N GLU A 174 -8.70 15.20 -7.34
CA GLU A 174 -7.88 14.33 -8.19
C GLU A 174 -6.51 14.98 -8.47
N LYS A 175 -6.48 16.27 -8.82
CA LYS A 175 -5.24 17.03 -9.01
C LYS A 175 -4.37 17.05 -7.75
N ALA A 176 -4.98 17.22 -6.57
CA ALA A 176 -4.24 17.20 -5.31
C ALA A 176 -3.61 15.83 -5.06
N ILE A 177 -4.36 14.74 -5.26
CA ILE A 177 -3.88 13.38 -5.08
C ILE A 177 -2.73 13.07 -6.05
N ASN A 178 -2.87 13.40 -7.33
CA ASN A 178 -1.82 13.18 -8.33
C ASN A 178 -0.55 13.95 -7.98
N LYS A 179 -0.67 15.24 -7.63
CA LYS A 179 0.47 16.06 -7.19
C LYS A 179 1.12 15.52 -5.92
N PHE A 180 0.33 14.95 -5.00
CA PHE A 180 0.88 14.31 -3.82
C PHE A 180 1.68 13.06 -4.18
N LEU A 181 1.11 12.15 -4.98
CA LEU A 181 1.77 10.92 -5.39
C LEU A 181 3.09 11.19 -6.13
N GLU A 182 3.12 12.17 -7.02
CA GLU A 182 4.33 12.60 -7.73
C GLU A 182 5.47 13.05 -6.80
N ASN A 183 5.13 13.67 -5.66
CA ASN A 183 6.11 14.16 -4.68
C ASN A 183 6.40 13.16 -3.55
N TYR A 184 5.46 12.28 -3.26
CA TYR A 184 5.53 11.32 -2.18
C TYR A 184 6.51 10.19 -2.52
N ASP A 185 6.47 9.69 -3.75
CA ASP A 185 7.33 8.60 -4.19
C ASP A 185 7.49 8.54 -5.71
N SER A 186 8.73 8.75 -6.18
CA SER A 186 9.07 8.65 -7.60
C SER A 186 9.34 7.23 -8.08
N TYR A 187 9.56 6.28 -7.15
CA TYR A 187 9.99 4.91 -7.43
C TYR A 187 8.83 3.93 -7.63
N ASN A 188 7.63 4.31 -7.19
CA ASN A 188 6.45 3.47 -7.25
C ASN A 188 5.42 4.02 -8.26
N SER A 189 4.62 3.10 -8.79
CA SER A 189 3.42 3.36 -9.56
C SER A 189 2.19 3.04 -8.72
N TYR A 190 1.14 3.84 -8.89
CA TYR A 190 -0.07 3.78 -8.08
C TYR A 190 -1.26 3.45 -8.99
N GLN A 191 -1.84 2.27 -8.81
CA GLN A 191 -3.02 1.85 -9.55
C GLN A 191 -4.27 1.98 -8.68
N ILE A 192 -5.25 2.74 -9.14
CA ILE A 192 -6.55 2.86 -8.46
C ILE A 192 -7.27 1.52 -8.54
N ILE A 193 -7.71 1.01 -7.38
CA ILE A 193 -8.56 -0.19 -7.29
C ILE A 193 -9.97 0.10 -6.85
N GLU A 194 -10.15 1.07 -5.96
CA GLU A 194 -11.45 1.41 -5.42
C GLU A 194 -11.48 2.88 -5.04
N THR A 195 -12.63 3.52 -5.26
CA THR A 195 -12.88 4.91 -4.89
C THR A 195 -14.16 4.99 -4.08
N LEU A 196 -14.08 5.61 -2.91
CA LEU A 196 -15.22 5.95 -2.07
C LEU A 196 -15.46 7.47 -2.12
N THR A 197 -16.53 7.86 -2.81
CA THR A 197 -16.94 9.27 -2.91
C THR A 197 -17.90 9.62 -1.78
N CYS A 198 -17.42 10.34 -0.76
CA CYS A 198 -18.19 10.69 0.43
C CYS A 198 -19.21 11.81 0.16
N ASN A 199 -18.71 12.92 -0.39
CA ASN A 199 -19.49 14.07 -0.83
C ASN A 199 -18.65 14.82 -1.88
N LYS A 200 -19.14 15.98 -2.36
CA LYS A 200 -18.40 16.73 -3.38
C LYS A 200 -17.04 17.25 -2.90
N PHE A 201 -16.80 17.40 -1.61
CA PHE A 201 -15.55 17.93 -1.03
C PHE A 201 -14.68 16.88 -0.35
N GLU A 202 -15.14 15.63 -0.27
CA GLU A 202 -14.44 14.54 0.41
C GLU A 202 -14.48 13.27 -0.44
N GLN A 203 -13.29 12.70 -0.69
CA GLN A 203 -13.13 11.45 -1.42
C GLN A 203 -12.01 10.63 -0.79
N GLN A 204 -12.16 9.31 -0.82
CA GLN A 204 -11.12 8.37 -0.44
C GLN A 204 -10.80 7.49 -1.65
N VAL A 205 -9.53 7.32 -1.97
CA VAL A 205 -9.08 6.51 -3.12
C VAL A 205 -8.09 5.47 -2.62
N LYS A 206 -8.37 4.21 -2.94
CA LYS A 206 -7.53 3.07 -2.61
C LYS A 206 -6.64 2.74 -3.81
N PHE A 207 -5.35 2.73 -3.55
CA PHE A 207 -4.32 2.42 -4.53
C PHE A 207 -3.64 1.10 -4.20
N ILE A 208 -3.28 0.35 -5.24
CA ILE A 208 -2.21 -0.63 -5.17
C ILE A 208 -0.90 0.09 -5.48
N VAL A 209 0.11 -0.12 -4.64
CA VAL A 209 1.47 0.40 -4.83
C VAL A 209 2.31 -0.68 -5.49
N MET A 210 2.83 -0.40 -6.69
CA MET A 210 3.66 -1.31 -7.48
C MET A 210 5.00 -0.65 -7.78
N PRO A 211 6.10 -1.41 -7.94
CA PRO A 211 7.35 -0.85 -8.44
C PRO A 211 7.11 -0.19 -9.81
N ARG A 212 7.72 0.97 -10.06
CA ARG A 212 7.72 1.58 -11.38
C ARG A 212 8.60 0.73 -12.32
N GLU A 213 8.06 0.33 -13.47
CA GLU A 213 8.86 -0.35 -14.49
C GLU A 213 9.98 0.60 -14.97
N ALA A 214 11.21 0.11 -15.02
CA ALA A 214 12.33 0.88 -15.54
C ALA A 214 12.12 1.10 -17.05
N GLU A 215 12.13 2.37 -17.49
CA GLU A 215 12.14 2.76 -18.91
C GLU A 215 13.44 2.34 -19.61
#